data_AF-A0A484CUB4-F1
#
_entry.id   AF-A0A484CUB4-F1
#
_cell.length_a   1.000
_cell.length_b   1.000
_cell.length_c   1.000
_cell.angle_alpha   90.00
_cell.angle_beta   90.00
_cell.angle_gamma   90.00
#
_symmetry.space_group_name_H-M   'P 1'
#
loop_
_entity.id
_entity.type
_entity.pdbx_description
1 polymer ?
#
loop_
_entity_poly.entity_id
_entity_poly.type
_entity_poly.pdbx_seq_one_letter_code
_entity_poly.pdbx_strand_id
1 'polypeptide(L)'
;MMDAPLEAIHPWLEDETPTGALAGIEGLDLGEKLKSSDEAITFMSSIEPAELLKCVFPDSLVTVSEGGRDLGQFSVTLEFARRVQQPCVLLHAQSQGAIDDSPCGTTVTAYITTDLEVLEEDYHEYVKLKGHSLDKRCHMVQHNGQMVIDKVTTVGEETAKESVSYPMSELRGLVTEGSNFLLMRLIALRKKAPEHMTFLSFDQGLHIIHTTFSELGLKQLEVGGKTMEVFGLERIVHSVEDSPTTWQCYFLADGHLASRVQVGSPITMRLLQLPSQPEKVGFEKIPLVWEEDMQMRSKFLDRKEELKADHASYLRQHPDIRALISDFLQFLLLRKPDDVFQVAREYFLPFASHPPEPSLKAPSP
;
A
#
# COMPACT_ATOMS: atom_id res chain seq x y z
N MET A 1 39.68 12.11 -3.74
CA MET A 1 39.40 11.25 -4.91
C MET A 1 38.34 10.29 -4.40
N MET A 2 37.09 10.74 -4.51
CA MET A 2 35.91 10.23 -3.83
C MET A 2 35.01 9.70 -4.94
N ASP A 3 34.75 8.39 -4.95
CA ASP A 3 33.94 7.71 -5.96
C ASP A 3 32.53 7.43 -5.43
N ALA A 4 31.55 7.65 -6.32
CA ALA A 4 30.11 7.65 -6.11
C ALA A 4 29.49 6.23 -6.03
N PRO A 5 28.23 6.08 -5.54
CA PRO A 5 27.59 4.78 -5.37
C PRO A 5 27.15 4.16 -6.70
N LEU A 6 27.09 2.82 -6.68
CA LEU A 6 26.86 1.92 -7.81
C LEU A 6 25.44 1.97 -8.40
N GLU A 7 25.24 2.80 -9.41
CA GLU A 7 24.35 2.51 -10.53
C GLU A 7 25.15 2.64 -11.84
N ALA A 8 24.92 1.71 -12.78
CA ALA A 8 25.50 1.62 -14.13
C ALA A 8 26.96 1.12 -14.26
N ILE A 9 27.11 -0.14 -14.67
CA ILE A 9 28.29 -0.60 -15.41
C ILE A 9 28.03 -0.30 -16.89
N HIS A 10 28.70 0.72 -17.45
CA HIS A 10 28.95 0.83 -18.90
C HIS A 10 30.38 1.35 -19.16
N PRO A 11 31.08 0.91 -20.23
CA PRO A 11 32.50 1.17 -20.43
C PRO A 11 32.77 2.51 -21.11
N TRP A 12 33.82 3.17 -20.63
CA TRP A 12 34.42 4.43 -21.07
C TRP A 12 34.77 4.47 -22.56
N LEU A 13 34.46 5.61 -23.21
CA LEU A 13 35.13 6.09 -24.42
C LEU A 13 35.28 7.61 -24.32
N GLU A 14 36.52 8.08 -24.50
CA GLU A 14 36.97 9.46 -24.35
C GLU A 14 36.57 10.38 -25.51
N ASP A 15 36.48 11.67 -25.15
CA ASP A 15 36.74 12.91 -25.90
C ASP A 15 35.67 13.49 -26.87
N GLU A 16 35.12 14.65 -26.51
CA GLU A 16 35.49 15.96 -27.08
C GLU A 16 34.56 17.07 -26.54
N THR A 17 35.13 18.23 -26.18
CA THR A 17 34.40 19.50 -25.93
C THR A 17 34.27 20.27 -27.24
N PRO A 18 33.22 21.12 -27.44
CA PRO A 18 33.42 22.56 -27.18
C PRO A 18 32.18 23.38 -26.75
N THR A 19 32.42 24.27 -25.78
CA THR A 19 32.11 25.72 -25.78
C THR A 19 30.69 26.26 -26.08
N GLY A 20 30.07 26.82 -25.03
CA GLY A 20 29.60 28.22 -25.04
C GLY A 20 28.13 28.50 -25.38
N ALA A 21 27.35 28.93 -24.37
CA ALA A 21 26.47 30.10 -24.43
C ALA A 21 25.77 30.32 -23.07
N LEU A 22 26.28 31.28 -22.29
CA LEU A 22 25.58 31.90 -21.16
C LEU A 22 24.52 32.87 -21.71
N ALA A 23 23.24 32.63 -21.45
CA ALA A 23 22.20 33.64 -21.61
C ALA A 23 21.06 33.43 -20.60
N GLY A 24 21.05 34.28 -19.58
CA GLY A 24 19.87 34.86 -18.93
C GLY A 24 18.79 33.94 -18.37
N ILE A 25 18.83 33.71 -17.05
CA ILE A 25 17.62 33.50 -16.24
C ILE A 25 17.77 34.33 -14.97
N GLU A 26 17.46 35.63 -15.07
CA GLU A 26 17.02 36.42 -13.92
C GLU A 26 15.50 36.31 -13.85
N GLY A 27 14.99 35.75 -12.76
CA GLY A 27 13.55 35.68 -12.46
C GLY A 27 13.02 34.25 -12.35
N LEU A 28 13.49 33.49 -11.36
CA LEU A 28 12.73 32.34 -10.84
C LEU A 28 12.24 32.69 -9.45
N ASP A 29 10.91 32.75 -9.38
CA ASP A 29 10.10 32.97 -8.20
C ASP A 29 10.52 31.99 -7.08
N LEU A 30 10.86 32.53 -5.91
CA LEU A 30 11.19 31.71 -4.74
C LEU A 30 9.89 31.10 -4.19
N GLY A 31 9.70 29.80 -4.43
CA GLY A 31 8.95 28.94 -3.50
C GLY A 31 7.55 28.49 -3.93
N GLU A 32 7.35 28.08 -5.18
CA GLU A 32 6.21 27.21 -5.46
C GLU A 32 6.44 25.85 -4.80
N LYS A 33 5.66 25.58 -3.77
CA LYS A 33 5.62 24.30 -3.08
C LYS A 33 5.08 23.24 -4.04
N LEU A 34 5.86 22.18 -4.26
CA LEU A 34 5.48 21.05 -5.10
C LEU A 34 4.15 20.44 -4.63
N LYS A 35 3.27 20.09 -5.57
CA LYS A 35 1.96 19.48 -5.30
C LYS A 35 1.63 18.45 -6.37
N SER A 36 0.90 17.41 -5.97
CA SER A 36 0.25 16.52 -6.93
C SER A 36 -0.76 17.29 -7.77
N SER A 37 -0.90 16.89 -9.04
CA SER A 37 -1.94 17.36 -9.96
C SER A 37 -3.35 17.05 -9.44
N ASP A 38 -4.34 17.86 -9.81
CA ASP A 38 -5.75 17.63 -9.46
C ASP A 38 -6.28 16.32 -10.06
N GLU A 39 -5.76 15.95 -11.23
CA GLU A 39 -6.01 14.66 -11.88
C GLU A 39 -5.56 13.52 -10.96
N ALA A 40 -4.29 13.52 -10.53
CA ALA A 40 -3.75 12.48 -9.64
C ALA A 40 -4.57 12.31 -8.36
N ILE A 41 -4.96 13.43 -7.75
CA ILE A 41 -5.83 13.43 -6.56
C ILE A 41 -7.20 12.83 -6.88
N THR A 42 -7.80 13.23 -8.00
CA THR A 42 -9.11 12.71 -8.44
C THR A 42 -9.04 11.21 -8.70
N PHE A 43 -7.93 10.71 -9.26
CA PHE A 43 -7.73 9.28 -9.47
C PHE A 43 -7.75 8.52 -8.15
N MET A 44 -6.95 8.94 -7.17
CA MET A 44 -6.86 8.29 -5.86
C MET A 44 -8.22 8.28 -5.15
N SER A 45 -8.97 9.39 -5.23
CA SER A 45 -10.33 9.46 -4.64
C SER A 45 -11.40 8.71 -5.44
N SER A 46 -11.10 8.25 -6.66
CA SER A 46 -12.04 7.50 -7.51
C SER A 46 -11.90 5.98 -7.39
N ILE A 47 -11.01 5.47 -6.54
CA ILE A 47 -10.76 4.04 -6.41
C ILE A 47 -11.96 3.36 -5.77
N GLU A 48 -12.58 2.42 -6.49
CA GLU A 48 -13.70 1.66 -5.94
C GLU A 48 -13.20 0.47 -5.10
N PRO A 49 -13.88 0.12 -4.00
CA PRO A 49 -13.53 -1.07 -3.21
C PRO A 49 -13.50 -2.37 -4.04
N ALA A 50 -14.33 -2.47 -5.08
CA ALA A 50 -14.37 -3.61 -5.99
C ALA A 50 -13.14 -3.68 -6.91
N GLU A 51 -12.54 -2.54 -7.26
CA GLU A 51 -11.25 -2.50 -7.98
C GLU A 51 -10.12 -2.91 -7.05
N LEU A 52 -10.12 -2.39 -5.81
CA LEU A 52 -9.12 -2.74 -4.82
C LEU A 52 -9.07 -4.25 -4.55
N LEU A 53 -10.24 -4.89 -4.42
CA LEU A 53 -10.35 -6.35 -4.25
C LEU A 53 -9.68 -7.14 -5.38
N LYS A 54 -9.70 -6.62 -6.61
CA LYS A 54 -9.03 -7.26 -7.76
C LYS A 54 -7.53 -7.11 -7.73
N CYS A 55 -6.95 -6.21 -6.92
CA CYS A 55 -5.51 -6.00 -6.79
C CYS A 55 -4.86 -6.81 -5.66
N VAL A 56 -5.64 -7.51 -4.83
CA VAL A 56 -5.13 -8.20 -3.63
C VAL A 56 -4.74 -9.65 -3.94
N PHE A 57 -3.58 -9.81 -4.57
CA PHE A 57 -3.03 -11.12 -4.95
C PHE A 57 -1.48 -11.08 -4.99
N PRO A 58 -0.78 -12.23 -4.94
CA PRO A 58 0.67 -12.28 -5.05
C PRO A 58 1.16 -12.31 -6.51
N ASP A 59 2.27 -11.62 -6.78
CA ASP A 59 3.10 -11.78 -7.98
C ASP A 59 4.41 -12.48 -7.61
N SER A 60 4.92 -13.34 -8.49
CA SER A 60 6.25 -13.94 -8.38
C SER A 60 6.90 -14.02 -9.76
N LEU A 61 8.06 -13.38 -9.89
CA LEU A 61 8.83 -13.26 -11.12
C LEU A 61 10.26 -13.75 -10.85
N VAL A 62 10.94 -14.18 -11.91
CA VAL A 62 12.38 -14.43 -11.88
C VAL A 62 13.14 -13.18 -12.33
N THR A 63 14.30 -12.97 -11.73
CA THR A 63 15.22 -11.90 -12.10
C THR A 63 16.28 -12.48 -13.02
N VAL A 64 16.39 -11.97 -14.24
CA VAL A 64 17.34 -12.47 -15.24
C VAL A 64 18.23 -11.35 -15.78
N SER A 65 19.45 -11.70 -16.17
CA SER A 65 20.32 -10.80 -16.94
C SER A 65 19.86 -10.71 -18.40
N GLU A 66 20.38 -9.72 -19.12
CA GLU A 66 20.21 -9.59 -20.58
C GLU A 66 20.64 -10.87 -21.34
N GLY A 67 21.68 -11.55 -20.85
CA GLY A 67 22.13 -12.85 -21.38
C GLY A 67 21.26 -14.05 -20.98
N GLY A 68 20.17 -13.85 -20.25
CA GLY A 68 19.25 -14.89 -19.81
C GLY A 68 19.71 -15.70 -18.60
N ARG A 69 20.76 -15.27 -17.89
CA ARG A 69 21.21 -15.92 -16.65
C ARG A 69 20.21 -15.62 -15.54
N ASP A 70 19.86 -16.63 -14.75
CA ASP A 70 19.09 -16.45 -13.51
C ASP A 70 19.95 -15.74 -12.45
N LEU A 71 19.46 -14.60 -11.97
CA LEU A 71 20.11 -13.77 -10.97
C LEU A 71 19.36 -13.79 -9.64
N GLY A 72 18.15 -14.34 -9.57
CA GLY A 72 17.35 -14.33 -8.36
C GLY A 72 15.84 -14.24 -8.61
N GLN A 73 15.12 -13.72 -7.61
CA GLN A 73 13.66 -13.71 -7.58
C GLN A 73 13.12 -12.35 -7.16
N PHE A 74 11.92 -12.06 -7.65
CA PHE A 74 11.13 -10.89 -7.29
C PHE A 74 9.72 -11.33 -6.91
N SER A 75 9.18 -10.79 -5.83
CA SER A 75 7.81 -11.05 -5.40
C SER A 75 7.14 -9.79 -4.89
N VAL A 76 5.81 -9.74 -5.04
CA VAL A 76 4.97 -8.68 -4.47
C VAL A 76 3.70 -9.32 -3.95
N THR A 77 3.39 -9.16 -2.68
CA THR A 77 2.12 -9.59 -2.09
C THR A 77 1.32 -8.38 -1.64
N LEU A 78 0.01 -8.46 -1.85
CA LEU A 78 -0.96 -7.50 -1.35
C LEU A 78 -2.03 -8.28 -0.60
N GLU A 79 -2.32 -7.87 0.63
CA GLU A 79 -3.37 -8.45 1.46
C GLU A 79 -4.15 -7.39 2.22
N PHE A 80 -5.43 -7.62 2.48
CA PHE A 80 -6.17 -6.75 3.39
C PHE A 80 -5.67 -6.93 4.82
N ALA A 81 -5.41 -5.81 5.49
CA ALA A 81 -4.85 -5.79 6.82
C ALA A 81 -5.53 -4.71 7.68
N ARG A 82 -5.06 -4.59 8.92
CA ARG A 82 -5.38 -3.47 9.80
C ARG A 82 -4.12 -2.91 10.42
N ARG A 83 -3.97 -1.58 10.41
CA ARG A 83 -2.89 -0.87 11.10
C ARG A 83 -3.53 0.18 12.00
N VAL A 84 -3.18 0.20 13.28
CA VAL A 84 -3.79 1.09 14.31
C VAL A 84 -5.34 1.09 14.25
N GLN A 85 -5.95 -0.10 14.14
CA GLN A 85 -7.41 -0.33 14.02
C GLN A 85 -8.07 0.19 12.73
N GLN A 86 -7.32 0.83 11.82
CA GLN A 86 -7.81 1.27 10.51
C GLN A 86 -7.66 0.14 9.48
N PRO A 87 -8.72 -0.18 8.70
CA PRO A 87 -8.60 -1.05 7.53
C PRO A 87 -7.62 -0.49 6.51
N CYS A 88 -6.74 -1.33 6.00
CA CYS A 88 -5.70 -0.97 5.03
C CYS A 88 -5.36 -2.16 4.14
N VAL A 89 -4.46 -1.94 3.18
CA VAL A 89 -3.77 -2.96 2.41
C VAL A 89 -2.33 -3.04 2.91
N LEU A 90 -1.89 -4.23 3.29
CA LEU A 90 -0.49 -4.54 3.54
C LEU A 90 0.13 -4.99 2.22
N LEU A 91 1.14 -4.24 1.79
CA LEU A 91 1.98 -4.60 0.67
C LEU A 91 3.33 -5.09 1.18
N HIS A 92 3.82 -6.18 0.61
CA HIS A 92 5.19 -6.64 0.82
C HIS A 92 5.83 -6.97 -0.53
N ALA A 93 6.84 -6.21 -0.92
CA ALA A 93 7.62 -6.43 -2.13
C ALA A 93 9.05 -6.82 -1.78
N GLN A 94 9.61 -7.76 -2.51
CA GLN A 94 10.97 -8.22 -2.29
C GLN A 94 11.66 -8.58 -3.60
N SER A 95 12.90 -8.10 -3.76
CA SER A 95 13.85 -8.55 -4.77
C SER A 95 15.05 -9.13 -4.03
N GLN A 96 15.44 -10.36 -4.37
CA GLN A 96 16.64 -10.99 -3.82
C GLN A 96 17.40 -11.68 -4.94
N GLY A 97 18.71 -11.45 -4.98
CA GLY A 97 19.55 -12.07 -5.98
C GLY A 97 21.03 -11.90 -5.71
N ALA A 98 21.83 -12.22 -6.72
CA ALA A 98 23.25 -11.95 -6.74
C ALA A 98 23.65 -11.40 -8.11
N ILE A 99 24.41 -10.30 -8.09
CA ILE A 99 25.05 -9.73 -9.28
C ILE A 99 26.56 -9.96 -9.10
N ASP A 100 27.21 -10.61 -10.06
CA ASP A 100 28.63 -10.98 -9.98
C ASP A 100 29.00 -11.64 -8.63
N ASP A 101 28.22 -12.66 -8.25
CA ASP A 101 28.33 -13.41 -6.99
C ASP A 101 28.18 -12.58 -5.71
N SER A 102 27.80 -11.30 -5.82
CA SER A 102 27.59 -10.40 -4.70
C SER A 102 26.11 -10.33 -4.35
N PRO A 103 25.69 -10.81 -3.17
CA PRO A 103 24.29 -10.79 -2.78
C PRO A 103 23.75 -9.36 -2.71
N CYS A 104 22.61 -9.13 -3.34
CA CYS A 104 21.91 -7.85 -3.31
C CYS A 104 20.40 -8.07 -3.19
N GLY A 105 19.69 -7.05 -2.74
CA GLY A 105 18.25 -7.12 -2.67
C GLY A 105 17.60 -5.86 -2.14
N THR A 106 16.30 -5.80 -2.33
CA THR A 106 15.43 -4.73 -1.85
C THR A 106 14.20 -5.37 -1.23
N THR A 107 13.75 -4.86 -0.09
CA THR A 107 12.51 -5.26 0.57
C THR A 107 11.73 -4.02 0.94
N VAL A 108 10.44 -4.01 0.64
CA VAL A 108 9.52 -2.92 0.96
C VAL A 108 8.29 -3.51 1.63
N THR A 109 7.92 -3.00 2.79
CA THR A 109 6.66 -3.34 3.48
C THR A 109 5.89 -2.07 3.75
N ALA A 110 4.66 -1.96 3.23
CA ALA A 110 3.88 -0.73 3.35
C ALA A 110 2.44 -1.02 3.78
N TYR A 111 1.92 -0.18 4.68
CA TYR A 111 0.51 -0.15 5.06
C TYR A 111 -0.16 1.03 4.35
N ILE A 112 -1.11 0.74 3.47
CA ILE A 112 -1.69 1.72 2.54
C ILE A 112 -3.21 1.75 2.72
N THR A 113 -3.82 2.93 2.80
CA THR A 113 -5.28 3.05 2.87
C THR A 113 -5.95 2.72 1.53
N THR A 114 -7.28 2.64 1.52
CA THR A 114 -8.04 2.45 0.27
C THR A 114 -7.86 3.58 -0.74
N ASP A 115 -7.47 4.75 -0.26
CA ASP A 115 -7.30 5.97 -1.05
C ASP A 115 -5.83 6.21 -1.38
N LEU A 116 -5.01 5.14 -1.31
CA LEU A 116 -3.56 5.12 -1.58
C LEU A 116 -2.68 5.97 -0.64
N GLU A 117 -3.22 6.43 0.49
CA GLU A 117 -2.40 7.12 1.50
C GLU A 117 -1.53 6.12 2.27
N VAL A 118 -0.24 6.42 2.40
CA VAL A 118 0.73 5.56 3.12
C VAL A 118 0.66 5.87 4.61
N LEU A 119 0.31 4.88 5.43
CA LEU A 119 0.29 4.97 6.89
C LEU A 119 1.69 4.75 7.47
N GLU A 120 2.41 3.79 6.92
CA GLU A 120 3.74 3.36 7.36
C GLU A 120 4.41 2.55 6.25
N GLU A 121 5.71 2.73 6.06
CA GLU A 121 6.50 1.94 5.12
C GLU A 121 7.92 1.72 5.62
N ASP A 122 8.37 0.46 5.56
CA ASP A 122 9.73 0.02 5.79
C ASP A 122 10.37 -0.34 4.46
N TYR A 123 11.48 0.32 4.13
CA TYR A 123 12.30 0.05 2.96
C TYR A 123 13.70 -0.41 3.41
N HIS A 124 14.20 -1.49 2.82
CA HIS A 124 15.55 -1.98 3.01
C HIS A 124 16.18 -2.35 1.68
N GLU A 125 17.37 -1.85 1.42
CA GLU A 125 18.18 -2.18 0.25
C GLU A 125 19.59 -2.53 0.70
N TYR A 126 20.17 -3.56 0.10
CA TYR A 126 21.53 -3.96 0.41
C TYR A 126 22.28 -4.50 -0.81
N VAL A 127 23.60 -4.32 -0.78
CA VAL A 127 24.55 -4.94 -1.71
C VAL A 127 25.78 -5.36 -0.91
N LYS A 128 26.16 -6.64 -0.98
CA LYS A 128 27.28 -7.22 -0.23
C LYS A 128 28.49 -7.43 -1.14
N LEU A 129 29.18 -6.33 -1.44
CA LEU A 129 30.45 -6.35 -2.18
C LEU A 129 31.65 -6.40 -1.21
N LYS A 130 32.72 -7.09 -1.62
CA LYS A 130 33.97 -7.12 -0.83
C LYS A 130 34.57 -5.71 -0.75
N GLY A 131 34.57 -5.14 0.45
CA GLY A 131 35.14 -3.82 0.75
C GLY A 131 34.24 -2.61 0.44
N HIS A 132 33.07 -2.82 -0.17
CA HIS A 132 32.18 -1.73 -0.64
C HIS A 132 30.69 -2.10 -0.42
N SER A 133 30.37 -2.72 0.73
CA SER A 133 28.99 -3.09 1.03
C SER A 133 28.12 -1.87 1.26
N LEU A 134 26.89 -1.90 0.76
CA LEU A 134 25.85 -0.91 1.01
C LEU A 134 24.71 -1.57 1.80
N ASP A 135 24.21 -0.89 2.83
CA ASP A 135 22.96 -1.22 3.54
C ASP A 135 22.19 0.08 3.77
N LYS A 136 21.02 0.22 3.15
CA LYS A 136 20.15 1.40 3.25
C LYS A 136 18.82 0.98 3.84
N ARG A 137 18.42 1.60 4.94
CA ARG A 137 17.12 1.37 5.58
C ARG A 137 16.40 2.69 5.70
N CYS A 138 15.13 2.71 5.35
CA CYS A 138 14.26 3.87 5.51
C CYS A 138 12.97 3.41 6.19
N HIS A 139 12.57 4.10 7.24
CA HIS A 139 11.31 3.89 7.92
C HIS A 139 10.51 5.18 7.83
N MET A 140 9.33 5.13 7.22
CA MET A 140 8.38 6.24 7.25
C MET A 140 7.14 5.85 8.04
N VAL A 141 6.62 6.78 8.84
CA VAL A 141 5.41 6.54 9.61
C VAL A 141 4.63 7.84 9.83
N GLN A 142 3.31 7.76 9.71
CA GLN A 142 2.44 8.84 10.11
C GLN A 142 2.39 8.97 11.64
N HIS A 143 2.71 10.15 12.15
CA HIS A 143 2.64 10.46 13.57
C HIS A 143 2.23 11.93 13.78
N ASN A 144 1.14 12.15 14.53
CA ASN A 144 0.63 13.49 14.86
C ASN A 144 0.42 14.42 13.64
N GLY A 145 -0.13 13.89 12.54
CA GLY A 145 -0.39 14.66 11.32
C GLY A 145 0.86 14.99 10.50
N GLN A 146 1.99 14.36 10.80
CA GLN A 146 3.23 14.43 10.03
C GLN A 146 3.64 13.05 9.54
N MET A 147 4.31 12.99 8.39
CA MET A 147 5.09 11.84 7.96
C MET A 147 6.50 12.02 8.49
N VAL A 148 6.91 11.18 9.43
CA VAL A 148 8.28 11.13 9.95
C VAL A 148 9.04 10.08 9.15
N ILE A 149 10.22 10.43 8.65
CA ILE A 149 11.05 9.56 7.81
C ILE A 149 12.44 9.49 8.41
N ASP A 150 12.84 8.29 8.85
CA ASP A 150 14.18 7.99 9.35
C ASP A 150 14.92 7.11 8.36
N LYS A 151 16.07 7.58 7.88
CA LYS A 151 16.93 6.86 6.94
C LYS A 151 18.30 6.60 7.55
N VAL A 152 18.78 5.37 7.41
CA VAL A 152 20.11 4.93 7.82
C VAL A 152 20.80 4.34 6.60
N THR A 153 21.95 4.88 6.23
CA THR A 153 22.78 4.38 5.13
C THR A 153 24.13 3.98 5.67
N THR A 154 24.52 2.72 5.49
CA THR A 154 25.83 2.18 5.85
C THR A 154 26.59 1.83 4.58
N VAL A 155 27.77 2.43 4.40
CA VAL A 155 28.69 2.17 3.29
C VAL A 155 30.01 1.69 3.89
N GLY A 156 30.35 0.42 3.68
CA GLY A 156 31.47 -0.22 4.36
C GLY A 156 31.31 -0.15 5.88
N GLU A 157 32.20 0.60 6.54
CA GLU A 157 32.16 0.83 7.99
C GLU A 157 31.49 2.16 8.38
N GLU A 158 31.25 3.05 7.41
CA GLU A 158 30.66 4.36 7.65
C GLU A 158 29.14 4.26 7.71
N THR A 159 28.51 4.98 8.65
CA THR A 159 27.06 5.01 8.79
C THR A 159 26.56 6.45 8.91
N ALA A 160 25.69 6.84 7.99
CA ALA A 160 24.96 8.11 8.00
C ALA A 160 23.52 7.88 8.47
N LYS A 161 22.97 8.87 9.17
CA LYS A 161 21.58 8.90 9.63
C LYS A 161 20.96 10.23 9.26
N GLU A 162 19.78 10.17 8.68
CA GLU A 162 18.98 11.33 8.27
C GLU A 162 17.57 11.16 8.82
N SER A 163 16.97 12.26 9.26
CA SER A 163 15.60 12.28 9.75
C SER A 163 14.92 13.55 9.27
N VAL A 164 13.77 13.40 8.62
CA VAL A 164 12.96 14.52 8.13
C VAL A 164 11.51 14.31 8.54
N SER A 165 10.75 15.40 8.62
CA SER A 165 9.33 15.35 8.91
C SER A 165 8.57 16.34 8.02
N TYR A 166 7.51 15.85 7.40
CA TYR A 166 6.65 16.63 6.52
C TYR A 166 5.21 16.62 7.02
N PRO A 167 4.50 17.77 7.07
CA PRO A 167 3.08 17.76 7.37
C PRO A 167 2.30 16.97 6.32
N MET A 168 1.36 16.11 6.75
CA MET A 168 0.55 15.30 5.84
C MET A 168 -0.26 16.14 4.84
N SER A 169 -0.60 17.38 5.22
CA SER A 169 -1.26 18.34 4.32
C SER A 169 -0.43 18.72 3.09
N GLU A 170 0.88 18.51 3.12
CA GLU A 170 1.82 18.77 2.02
C GLU A 170 2.05 17.54 1.15
N LEU A 171 1.73 16.36 1.67
CA LEU A 171 2.00 15.06 1.04
C LEU A 171 0.76 14.47 0.34
N ARG A 172 -0.23 15.31 0.03
CA ARG A 172 -1.43 14.86 -0.66
C ARG A 172 -1.05 14.31 -2.02
N GLY A 173 -1.35 13.03 -2.26
CA GLY A 173 -0.98 12.32 -3.47
C GLY A 173 0.45 11.77 -3.50
N LEU A 174 1.06 11.58 -2.33
CA LEU A 174 2.34 10.90 -2.20
C LEU A 174 2.26 9.44 -2.67
N VAL A 175 3.21 9.07 -3.52
CA VAL A 175 3.46 7.71 -4.00
C VAL A 175 4.87 7.30 -3.60
N THR A 176 4.97 6.17 -2.90
CA THR A 176 6.22 5.64 -2.32
C THR A 176 6.64 4.35 -3.04
N GLU A 177 7.78 3.78 -2.64
CA GLU A 177 8.26 2.51 -3.20
C GLU A 177 7.34 1.31 -2.87
N GLY A 178 6.50 1.42 -1.85
CA GLY A 178 5.41 0.49 -1.60
C GLY A 178 4.16 0.84 -2.40
N SER A 179 3.61 2.06 -2.25
CA SER A 179 2.29 2.39 -2.79
C SER A 179 2.22 2.44 -4.32
N ASN A 180 3.35 2.69 -5.01
CA ASN A 180 3.40 2.65 -6.46
C ASN A 180 2.94 1.30 -7.04
N PHE A 181 3.22 0.17 -6.39
CA PHE A 181 2.80 -1.15 -6.90
C PHE A 181 1.28 -1.29 -6.94
N LEU A 182 0.60 -0.89 -5.88
CA LEU A 182 -0.87 -0.89 -5.84
C LEU A 182 -1.44 0.10 -6.87
N LEU A 183 -0.86 1.30 -6.96
CA LEU A 183 -1.26 2.30 -7.95
C LEU A 183 -1.12 1.78 -9.38
N MET A 184 0.02 1.17 -9.73
CA MET A 184 0.25 0.62 -11.06
C MET A 184 -0.73 -0.51 -11.41
N ARG A 185 -1.06 -1.40 -10.45
CA ARG A 185 -2.10 -2.42 -10.65
C ARG A 185 -3.47 -1.79 -10.94
N LEU A 186 -3.84 -0.74 -10.21
CA LEU A 186 -5.10 -0.02 -10.43
C LEU A 186 -5.14 0.67 -11.81
N ILE A 187 -4.05 1.32 -12.22
CA ILE A 187 -3.92 1.92 -13.55
C ILE A 187 -4.04 0.84 -14.64
N ALA A 188 -3.36 -0.30 -14.46
CA ALA A 188 -3.40 -1.41 -15.39
C ALA A 188 -4.78 -2.05 -15.51
N LEU A 189 -5.52 -2.21 -14.41
CA LEU A 189 -6.90 -2.71 -14.43
C LEU A 189 -7.85 -1.79 -15.21
N ARG A 190 -7.63 -0.47 -15.11
CA ARG A 190 -8.38 0.52 -15.89
C ARG A 190 -7.93 0.59 -17.35
N LYS A 191 -6.78 0.01 -17.70
CA LYS A 191 -6.11 0.08 -19.01
C LYS A 191 -6.05 1.51 -19.57
N LYS A 192 -5.81 2.45 -18.67
CA LYS A 192 -5.75 3.87 -19.01
C LYS A 192 -4.88 4.58 -17.98
N ALA A 193 -3.67 4.94 -18.37
CA ALA A 193 -2.88 5.93 -17.64
C ALA A 193 -3.52 7.30 -17.92
N PRO A 194 -4.05 8.01 -16.93
CA PRO A 194 -4.69 9.27 -17.22
C PRO A 194 -3.65 10.34 -17.56
N GLU A 195 -3.93 11.12 -18.59
CA GLU A 195 -3.04 12.17 -19.10
C GLU A 195 -2.78 13.23 -18.02
N HIS A 196 -1.55 13.76 -17.97
CA HIS A 196 -1.12 14.85 -17.09
C HIS A 196 -1.12 14.54 -15.58
N MET A 197 -1.17 13.27 -15.18
CA MET A 197 -1.03 12.90 -13.77
C MET A 197 0.41 13.01 -13.26
N THR A 198 0.59 13.95 -12.34
CA THR A 198 1.81 14.13 -11.55
C THR A 198 1.50 13.87 -10.09
N PHE A 199 2.24 12.94 -9.48
CA PHE A 199 2.17 12.60 -8.06
C PHE A 199 3.42 13.12 -7.33
N LEU A 200 3.35 13.17 -6.00
CA LEU A 200 4.53 13.42 -5.17
C LEU A 200 5.28 12.11 -4.89
N SER A 201 6.59 12.18 -4.71
CA SER A 201 7.46 11.09 -4.27
C SER A 201 8.60 11.68 -3.43
N PHE A 202 9.47 10.82 -2.92
CA PHE A 202 10.75 11.22 -2.33
C PHE A 202 11.91 10.77 -3.20
N ASP A 203 12.94 11.61 -3.31
CA ASP A 203 14.23 11.22 -3.90
C ASP A 203 15.13 10.54 -2.85
N GLN A 204 16.38 10.22 -3.24
CA GLN A 204 17.32 9.60 -2.31
C GLN A 204 17.68 10.50 -1.13
N GLY A 205 17.65 11.83 -1.30
CA GLY A 205 17.88 12.84 -0.27
C GLY A 205 16.66 13.13 0.61
N LEU A 206 15.56 12.39 0.42
CA LEU A 206 14.27 12.59 1.10
C LEU A 206 13.58 13.91 0.73
N HIS A 207 13.98 14.55 -0.37
CA HIS A 207 13.30 15.74 -0.87
C HIS A 207 12.00 15.36 -1.57
N ILE A 208 10.98 16.21 -1.40
CA ILE A 208 9.73 16.08 -2.14
C ILE A 208 10.00 16.37 -3.62
N ILE A 209 9.69 15.40 -4.46
CA ILE A 209 9.86 15.41 -5.92
C ILE A 209 8.56 15.01 -6.61
N HIS A 210 8.55 15.05 -7.94
CA HIS A 210 7.48 14.48 -8.74
C HIS A 210 7.78 13.04 -9.19
N THR A 211 6.72 12.26 -9.34
CA THR A 211 6.71 11.03 -10.13
C THR A 211 5.53 11.03 -11.09
N THR A 212 5.73 10.51 -12.29
CA THR A 212 4.74 10.49 -13.37
C THR A 212 4.56 9.08 -13.90
N PHE A 213 3.38 8.83 -14.48
CA PHE A 213 3.04 7.55 -15.10
C PHE A 213 2.52 7.77 -16.52
N SER A 214 3.04 7.00 -17.47
CA SER A 214 2.67 7.09 -18.89
C SER A 214 2.34 5.70 -19.46
N GLU A 215 1.37 5.64 -20.35
CA GLU A 215 1.01 4.40 -21.04
C GLU A 215 2.05 4.06 -22.12
N LEU A 216 2.53 2.82 -22.11
CA LEU A 216 3.37 2.25 -23.17
C LEU A 216 2.54 1.47 -24.22
N GLY A 217 1.24 1.29 -23.95
CA GLY A 217 0.30 0.60 -24.81
C GLY A 217 0.30 -0.92 -24.63
N LEU A 218 -0.35 -1.61 -25.56
CA LEU A 218 -0.44 -3.08 -25.57
C LEU A 218 0.79 -3.69 -26.24
N LYS A 219 1.33 -4.74 -25.63
CA LYS A 219 2.48 -5.51 -26.14
C LYS A 219 2.18 -7.00 -26.05
N GLN A 220 2.78 -7.79 -26.93
CA GLN A 220 2.75 -9.25 -26.83
C GLN A 220 3.99 -9.76 -26.09
N LEU A 221 3.81 -10.60 -25.08
CA LEU A 221 4.87 -11.26 -24.33
C LEU A 221 4.67 -12.78 -24.29
N GLU A 222 5.76 -13.54 -24.41
CA GLU A 222 5.76 -14.99 -24.20
C GLU A 222 5.83 -15.30 -22.69
N VAL A 223 4.80 -15.95 -22.16
CA VAL A 223 4.73 -16.42 -20.76
C VAL A 223 4.30 -17.89 -20.77
N GLY A 224 5.14 -18.78 -20.23
CA GLY A 224 4.85 -20.22 -20.19
C GLY A 224 4.66 -20.85 -21.58
N GLY A 225 5.34 -20.34 -22.61
CA GLY A 225 5.21 -20.78 -24.01
C GLY A 225 3.90 -20.37 -24.69
N LYS A 226 3.19 -19.38 -24.12
CA LYS A 226 2.01 -18.78 -24.70
C LYS A 226 2.25 -17.28 -24.90
N THR A 227 1.87 -16.78 -26.07
CA THR A 227 1.82 -15.36 -26.33
C THR A 227 0.61 -14.73 -25.62
N MET A 228 0.87 -13.74 -24.77
CA MET A 228 -0.12 -13.02 -23.98
C MET A 228 -0.05 -11.52 -24.30
N GLU A 229 -1.21 -10.90 -24.46
CA GLU A 229 -1.30 -9.44 -24.54
C GLU A 229 -1.18 -8.84 -23.14
N VAL A 230 -0.26 -7.89 -23.00
CA VAL A 230 0.03 -7.18 -21.74
C VAL A 230 -0.14 -5.68 -21.92
N PHE A 231 -0.56 -5.00 -20.86
CA PHE A 231 -0.64 -3.55 -20.79
C PHE A 231 0.64 -2.98 -20.19
N GLY A 232 1.32 -2.09 -20.92
CA GLY A 232 2.57 -1.47 -20.49
C GLY A 232 2.35 -0.11 -19.82
N LEU A 233 3.08 0.10 -18.73
CA LEU A 233 3.11 1.34 -17.96
C LEU A 233 4.56 1.73 -17.70
N GLU A 234 4.85 3.00 -17.87
CA GLU A 234 6.13 3.59 -17.51
C GLU A 234 5.95 4.51 -16.30
N ARG A 235 6.86 4.42 -15.33
CA ARG A 235 6.97 5.32 -14.18
C ARG A 235 8.30 6.06 -14.28
N ILE A 236 8.25 7.39 -14.20
CA ILE A 236 9.45 8.23 -14.08
C ILE A 236 9.47 8.81 -12.67
N VAL A 237 10.62 8.68 -12.00
CA VAL A 237 10.89 9.30 -10.69
C VAL A 237 11.94 10.37 -10.92
N HIS A 238 11.57 11.63 -10.72
CA HIS A 238 12.51 12.75 -10.87
C HIS A 238 13.48 12.80 -9.68
N SER A 239 14.59 13.52 -9.80
CA SER A 239 15.50 13.77 -8.67
C SER A 239 15.96 15.22 -8.71
N VAL A 240 16.30 15.76 -7.54
CA VAL A 240 16.88 17.11 -7.43
C VAL A 240 18.35 17.10 -7.83
N GLU A 241 19.08 16.07 -7.42
CA GLU A 241 20.53 15.97 -7.58
C GLU A 241 20.95 14.99 -8.69
N ASP A 242 20.13 13.96 -8.93
CA ASP A 242 20.44 12.89 -9.87
C ASP A 242 19.63 12.97 -11.17
N SER A 243 19.98 12.11 -12.13
CA SER A 243 19.15 11.89 -13.31
C SER A 243 17.84 11.17 -12.94
N PRO A 244 16.72 11.44 -13.64
CA PRO A 244 15.48 10.73 -13.40
C PRO A 244 15.61 9.22 -13.64
N THR A 245 15.02 8.41 -12.77
CA THR A 245 14.95 6.96 -12.94
C THR A 245 13.65 6.57 -13.63
N THR A 246 13.75 5.70 -14.63
CA THR A 246 12.58 5.23 -15.40
C THR A 246 12.38 3.73 -15.22
N TRP A 247 11.16 3.32 -14.91
CA TRP A 247 10.74 1.93 -14.79
C TRP A 247 9.67 1.61 -15.83
N GLN A 248 9.82 0.48 -16.52
CA GLN A 248 8.80 -0.04 -17.42
C GLN A 248 8.25 -1.35 -16.87
N CYS A 249 6.94 -1.39 -16.67
CA CYS A 249 6.19 -2.51 -16.13
C CYS A 249 5.15 -2.97 -17.16
N TYR A 250 4.91 -4.27 -17.25
CA TYR A 250 3.88 -4.85 -18.11
C TYR A 250 2.99 -5.77 -17.28
N PHE A 251 1.68 -5.60 -17.44
CA PHE A 251 0.66 -6.28 -16.64
C PHE A 251 -0.24 -7.16 -17.50
N LEU A 252 -0.62 -8.32 -16.96
CA LEU A 252 -1.67 -9.17 -17.52
C LEU A 252 -3.04 -8.50 -17.36
N ALA A 253 -4.04 -9.00 -18.10
CA ALA A 253 -5.40 -8.44 -18.09
C ALA A 253 -6.11 -8.52 -16.72
N ASP A 254 -5.66 -9.40 -15.82
CA ASP A 254 -6.15 -9.56 -14.45
C ASP A 254 -5.35 -8.74 -13.43
N GLY A 255 -4.35 -7.96 -13.88
CA GLY A 255 -3.54 -7.07 -13.06
C GLY A 255 -2.20 -7.64 -12.60
N HIS A 256 -1.90 -8.92 -12.84
CA HIS A 256 -0.61 -9.51 -12.45
C HIS A 256 0.56 -8.87 -13.20
N LEU A 257 1.69 -8.68 -12.52
CA LEU A 257 2.91 -8.17 -13.13
C LEU A 257 3.57 -9.27 -13.98
N ALA A 258 3.64 -9.06 -15.29
CA ALA A 258 4.29 -9.97 -16.24
C ALA A 258 5.77 -9.67 -16.42
N SER A 259 6.16 -8.39 -16.38
CA SER A 259 7.55 -7.97 -16.56
C SER A 259 7.80 -6.61 -15.90
N ARG A 260 9.01 -6.41 -15.38
CA ARG A 260 9.49 -5.12 -14.87
C ARG A 260 10.97 -4.94 -15.18
N VAL A 261 11.35 -3.75 -15.62
CA VAL A 261 12.74 -3.38 -15.94
C VAL A 261 12.98 -1.90 -15.61
N GLN A 262 14.16 -1.58 -15.06
CA GLN A 262 14.65 -0.22 -14.97
C GLN A 262 15.38 0.11 -16.28
N VAL A 263 15.01 1.21 -16.93
CA VAL A 263 15.65 1.62 -18.19
C VAL A 263 17.13 1.88 -17.92
N GLY A 264 18.00 1.30 -18.76
CA GLY A 264 19.46 1.36 -18.58
C GLY A 264 20.05 0.23 -17.72
N SER A 265 19.22 -0.58 -17.06
CA SER A 265 19.67 -1.76 -16.32
C SER A 265 19.70 -3.01 -17.21
N PRO A 266 20.75 -3.85 -17.13
CA PRO A 266 20.81 -5.13 -17.85
C PRO A 266 19.97 -6.23 -17.19
N ILE A 267 19.16 -5.89 -16.18
CA ILE A 267 18.39 -6.84 -15.36
C ILE A 267 16.91 -6.66 -15.65
N THR A 268 16.24 -7.77 -15.94
CA THR A 268 14.78 -7.81 -16.14
C THR A 268 14.14 -8.80 -15.19
N MET A 269 13.06 -8.39 -14.54
CA MET A 269 12.17 -9.28 -13.79
C MET A 269 11.06 -9.72 -14.74
N ARG A 270 10.83 -11.03 -14.87
CA ARG A 270 9.79 -11.56 -15.77
C ARG A 270 9.09 -12.78 -15.21
N LEU A 271 7.83 -12.93 -15.61
CA LEU A 271 6.98 -14.06 -15.28
C LEU A 271 7.32 -15.26 -16.17
N LEU A 272 7.69 -16.40 -15.58
CA LEU A 272 8.01 -17.63 -16.35
C LEU A 272 6.77 -18.42 -16.75
N GLN A 273 5.78 -18.49 -15.87
CA GLN A 273 4.55 -19.24 -16.04
C GLN A 273 3.38 -18.38 -15.58
N LEU A 274 2.22 -18.56 -16.22
CA LEU A 274 1.01 -17.90 -15.75
C LEU A 274 0.74 -18.32 -14.31
N PRO A 275 0.25 -17.39 -13.46
CA PRO A 275 -0.28 -17.77 -12.16
C PRO A 275 -1.31 -18.87 -12.40
N SER A 276 -1.17 -19.99 -11.70
CA SER A 276 -2.23 -20.98 -11.66
C SER A 276 -3.48 -20.21 -11.27
N GLN A 277 -4.52 -20.21 -12.12
CA GLN A 277 -5.82 -19.74 -11.63
C GLN A 277 -6.03 -20.49 -10.33
N PRO A 278 -6.37 -19.82 -9.21
CA PRO A 278 -6.89 -20.56 -8.09
C PRO A 278 -8.00 -21.38 -8.71
N GLU A 279 -7.84 -22.70 -8.73
CA GLU A 279 -8.94 -23.57 -9.04
C GLU A 279 -10.11 -22.99 -8.25
N LYS A 280 -11.28 -22.90 -8.87
CA LYS A 280 -12.51 -22.82 -8.07
C LYS A 280 -12.65 -24.14 -7.30
N VAL A 281 -11.66 -24.52 -6.48
CA VAL A 281 -11.89 -25.20 -5.25
C VAL A 281 -12.83 -24.24 -4.55
N GLY A 282 -14.12 -24.58 -4.55
CA GLY A 282 -14.99 -23.97 -3.57
C GLY A 282 -14.25 -24.14 -2.27
N PHE A 283 -13.78 -23.04 -1.69
CA PHE A 283 -13.36 -23.06 -0.30
C PHE A 283 -14.59 -23.60 0.40
N GLU A 284 -14.59 -24.89 0.74
CA GLU A 284 -15.40 -25.36 1.84
C GLU A 284 -14.97 -24.43 2.95
N LYS A 285 -15.85 -23.48 3.30
CA LYS A 285 -15.61 -22.56 4.40
C LYS A 285 -15.28 -23.47 5.57
N ILE A 286 -13.99 -23.59 5.91
CA ILE A 286 -13.58 -24.33 7.09
C ILE A 286 -14.32 -23.61 8.21
N PRO A 287 -15.25 -24.28 8.92
CA PRO A 287 -16.01 -23.62 9.97
C PRO A 287 -15.01 -23.00 10.94
N LEU A 288 -15.12 -21.69 11.15
CA LEU A 288 -14.24 -20.96 12.05
C LEU A 288 -14.50 -21.47 13.48
N VAL A 289 -13.71 -22.43 13.96
CA VAL A 289 -13.78 -22.94 15.35
C VAL A 289 -13.01 -21.97 16.26
N TRP A 290 -13.56 -20.76 16.40
CA TRP A 290 -12.92 -19.68 17.14
C TRP A 290 -12.76 -19.98 18.63
N GLU A 291 -13.53 -20.92 19.18
CA GLU A 291 -13.43 -21.37 20.57
C GLU A 291 -12.13 -22.14 20.88
N GLU A 292 -11.54 -22.80 19.88
CA GLU A 292 -10.30 -23.59 20.02
C GLU A 292 -9.04 -22.77 19.69
N ASP A 293 -9.18 -21.74 18.85
CA ASP A 293 -8.10 -20.80 18.57
C ASP A 293 -7.87 -19.87 19.76
N MET A 294 -6.69 -19.99 20.38
CA MET A 294 -6.33 -19.22 21.58
C MET A 294 -6.35 -17.71 21.34
N GLN A 295 -5.95 -17.25 20.15
CA GLN A 295 -5.88 -15.83 19.82
C GLN A 295 -7.27 -15.25 19.55
N MET A 296 -8.13 -15.96 18.80
CA MET A 296 -9.50 -15.54 18.55
C MET A 296 -10.36 -15.60 19.80
N ARG A 297 -10.18 -16.63 20.64
CA ARG A 297 -10.82 -16.71 21.95
C ARG A 297 -10.43 -15.54 22.84
N SER A 298 -9.16 -15.11 22.85
CA SER A 298 -8.72 -13.91 23.56
C SER A 298 -9.47 -12.67 23.05
N LYS A 299 -9.44 -12.44 21.73
CA LYS A 299 -10.14 -11.28 21.11
C LYS A 299 -11.63 -11.27 21.42
N PHE A 300 -12.28 -12.43 21.40
CA PHE A 300 -13.69 -12.57 21.76
C PHE A 300 -13.94 -12.22 23.22
N LEU A 301 -13.11 -12.72 24.15
CA LEU A 301 -13.25 -12.42 25.57
C LEU A 301 -13.04 -10.94 25.86
N ASP A 302 -12.05 -10.32 25.24
CA ASP A 302 -11.77 -8.89 25.37
C ASP A 302 -12.97 -8.06 24.90
N ARG A 303 -13.48 -8.33 23.69
CA ARG A 303 -14.65 -7.62 23.14
C ARG A 303 -15.93 -7.87 23.94
N LYS A 304 -16.11 -9.09 24.47
CA LYS A 304 -17.24 -9.44 25.33
C LYS A 304 -17.20 -8.65 26.64
N GLU A 305 -16.03 -8.50 27.24
CA GLU A 305 -15.89 -7.76 28.50
C GLU A 305 -16.07 -6.26 28.28
N GLU A 306 -15.53 -5.71 27.18
CA GLU A 306 -15.78 -4.34 26.74
C GLU A 306 -17.28 -4.06 26.60
N LEU A 307 -18.00 -4.88 25.82
CA LEU A 307 -19.44 -4.72 25.61
C LEU A 307 -20.26 -4.84 26.91
N LYS A 308 -19.84 -5.72 27.83
CA LYS A 308 -20.48 -5.83 29.15
C LYS A 308 -20.24 -4.58 29.99
N ALA A 309 -19.02 -4.05 29.97
CA ALA A 309 -18.67 -2.82 30.70
C ALA A 309 -19.45 -1.62 30.15
N ASP A 310 -19.57 -1.51 28.83
CA ASP A 310 -20.38 -0.49 28.16
C ASP A 310 -21.85 -0.61 28.54
N HIS A 311 -22.42 -1.81 28.46
CA HIS A 311 -23.83 -2.05 28.83
C HIS A 311 -24.09 -1.74 30.30
N ALA A 312 -23.20 -2.17 31.20
CA ALA A 312 -23.30 -1.87 32.63
C ALA A 312 -23.15 -0.36 32.92
N SER A 313 -22.39 0.36 32.09
CA SER A 313 -22.23 1.82 32.21
C SER A 313 -23.46 2.55 31.67
N TYR A 314 -24.01 2.11 30.55
CA TYR A 314 -25.27 2.60 29.99
C TYR A 314 -26.42 2.47 31.01
N LEU A 315 -26.61 1.29 31.61
CA LEU A 315 -27.65 1.08 32.62
C LEU A 315 -27.43 1.91 33.90
N ARG A 316 -26.18 2.24 34.24
CA ARG A 316 -25.87 3.14 35.37
C ARG A 316 -26.20 4.61 35.05
N GLN A 317 -25.99 5.03 33.80
CA GLN A 317 -26.30 6.37 33.33
C GLN A 317 -27.81 6.58 33.11
N HIS A 318 -28.56 5.50 32.89
CA HIS A 318 -30.00 5.50 32.63
C HIS A 318 -30.80 4.75 33.72
N PRO A 319 -30.92 5.31 34.94
CA PRO A 319 -31.69 4.68 36.03
C PRO A 319 -33.20 4.61 35.73
N ASP A 320 -33.68 5.45 34.82
CA ASP A 320 -35.03 5.48 34.27
C ASP A 320 -35.42 4.17 33.58
N ILE A 321 -34.49 3.52 32.87
CA ILE A 321 -34.73 2.20 32.25
C ILE A 321 -35.02 1.15 33.32
N ARG A 322 -34.25 1.15 34.41
CA ARG A 322 -34.45 0.22 35.52
C ARG A 322 -35.79 0.46 36.22
N ALA A 323 -36.16 1.71 36.44
CA ALA A 323 -37.45 2.07 37.01
C ALA A 323 -38.61 1.61 36.11
N LEU A 324 -38.52 1.90 34.80
CA LEU A 324 -39.53 1.53 33.81
C LEU A 324 -39.78 0.00 33.76
N ILE A 325 -38.70 -0.80 33.76
CA ILE A 325 -38.82 -2.27 33.79
C ILE A 325 -39.38 -2.75 35.13
N SER A 326 -38.98 -2.15 36.25
CA SER A 326 -39.49 -2.49 37.57
C SER A 326 -41.00 -2.25 37.70
N ASP A 327 -41.47 -1.11 37.20
CA ASP A 327 -42.89 -0.75 37.21
C ASP A 327 -43.71 -1.70 36.32
N PHE A 328 -43.17 -2.08 35.17
CA PHE A 328 -43.79 -3.08 34.30
C PHE A 328 -43.89 -4.45 34.98
N LEU A 329 -42.81 -4.92 35.62
CA LEU A 329 -42.82 -6.19 36.36
C LEU A 329 -43.81 -6.15 37.52
N GLN A 330 -43.91 -5.04 38.24
CA GLN A 330 -44.88 -4.86 39.31
C GLN A 330 -46.32 -4.89 38.76
N PHE A 331 -46.56 -4.26 37.61
CA PHE A 331 -47.84 -4.33 36.92
C PHE A 331 -48.23 -5.77 36.54
N LEU A 332 -47.29 -6.55 35.98
CA LEU A 332 -47.52 -7.96 35.64
C LEU A 332 -47.81 -8.82 36.87
N LEU A 333 -47.07 -8.64 37.96
CA LEU A 333 -47.24 -9.42 39.19
C LEU A 333 -48.59 -9.13 39.88
N LEU A 334 -49.09 -7.89 39.76
CA LEU A 334 -50.37 -7.47 40.33
C LEU A 334 -51.56 -7.91 39.47
N ARG A 335 -51.49 -7.74 38.15
CA ARG A 335 -52.63 -7.99 37.26
C ARG A 335 -52.69 -9.41 36.71
N LYS A 336 -51.55 -10.11 36.66
CA LYS A 336 -51.40 -11.47 36.13
C LYS A 336 -52.23 -11.71 34.85
N PRO A 337 -52.01 -10.90 33.80
CA PRO A 337 -52.77 -11.02 32.56
C PRO A 337 -52.47 -12.35 31.86
N ASP A 338 -53.45 -12.89 31.14
CA ASP A 338 -53.29 -14.12 30.37
C ASP A 338 -52.36 -13.93 29.15
N ASP A 339 -52.32 -12.73 28.57
CA ASP A 339 -51.41 -12.36 27.47
C ASP A 339 -50.43 -11.24 27.90
N VAL A 340 -49.23 -11.66 28.30
CA VAL A 340 -48.15 -10.78 28.75
C VAL A 340 -47.57 -9.97 27.59
N PHE A 341 -47.56 -10.50 26.36
CA PHE A 341 -46.92 -9.86 25.21
C PHE A 341 -47.77 -8.71 24.66
N GLN A 342 -49.09 -8.88 24.59
CA GLN A 342 -50.00 -7.81 24.23
C GLN A 342 -49.89 -6.65 25.24
N VAL A 343 -49.88 -6.98 26.53
CA VAL A 343 -49.75 -6.00 27.62
C VAL A 343 -48.41 -5.26 27.56
N ALA A 344 -47.30 -5.96 27.28
CA ALA A 344 -46.00 -5.33 27.09
C ALA A 344 -46.03 -4.30 25.95
N ARG A 345 -46.62 -4.69 24.80
CA ARG A 345 -46.72 -3.80 23.63
C ARG A 345 -47.46 -2.52 23.95
N GLU A 346 -48.59 -2.62 24.65
CA GLU A 346 -49.40 -1.46 25.04
C GLU A 346 -48.69 -0.61 26.10
N TYR A 347 -48.03 -1.24 27.08
CA TYR A 347 -47.31 -0.56 28.15
C TYR A 347 -46.11 0.24 27.64
N PHE A 348 -45.31 -0.32 26.73
CA PHE A 348 -44.10 0.34 26.22
C PHE A 348 -44.35 1.30 25.05
N LEU A 349 -45.52 1.25 24.40
CA LEU A 349 -45.88 2.08 23.24
C LEU A 349 -45.61 3.60 23.45
N PRO A 350 -45.96 4.21 24.59
CA PRO A 350 -45.77 5.65 24.81
C PRO A 350 -44.30 6.07 24.95
N PHE A 351 -43.40 5.12 25.24
CA PHE A 351 -41.97 5.36 25.44
C PHE A 351 -41.16 5.24 24.14
N ALA A 352 -41.80 4.82 23.04
CA ALA A 352 -41.17 4.75 21.73
C ALA A 352 -41.07 6.15 21.10
N SER A 353 -40.04 6.92 21.47
CA SER A 353 -39.67 8.17 20.80
C SER A 353 -38.27 8.06 20.19
N HIS A 354 -38.20 8.22 18.87
CA HIS A 354 -37.05 8.16 17.94
C HIS A 354 -36.66 6.76 17.40
N PRO A 355 -36.54 6.59 16.06
CA PRO A 355 -35.86 5.45 15.49
C PRO A 355 -34.35 5.53 15.80
N PRO A 356 -33.70 4.45 16.24
CA PRO A 356 -32.25 4.40 16.25
C PRO A 356 -31.73 4.52 14.80
N GLU A 357 -30.65 5.28 14.59
CA GLU A 357 -29.85 5.18 13.37
C GLU A 357 -29.51 3.71 13.11
N PRO A 358 -29.55 3.23 11.85
CA PRO A 358 -29.36 1.83 11.53
C PRO A 358 -27.91 1.42 11.86
N SER A 359 -27.74 0.79 13.02
CA SER A 359 -26.52 0.05 13.35
C SER A 359 -26.46 -1.23 12.52
N LEU A 360 -25.40 -1.31 11.73
CA LEU A 360 -24.77 -2.49 11.11
C LEU A 360 -25.70 -3.71 10.92
N LYS A 361 -26.24 -3.83 9.71
CA LYS A 361 -26.77 -5.10 9.19
C LYS A 361 -25.70 -6.18 9.34
N ALA A 362 -26.00 -7.22 10.12
CA ALA A 362 -25.28 -8.47 10.05
C ALA A 362 -25.43 -9.07 8.64
N PRO A 363 -24.36 -9.60 8.02
CA PRO A 363 -24.50 -10.29 6.74
C PRO A 363 -25.31 -11.57 6.95
N SER A 364 -26.37 -11.72 6.15
CA SER A 364 -27.13 -12.96 6.01
C SER A 364 -26.29 -13.99 5.25
N PRO A 365 -26.48 -15.30 5.49
CA PRO A 365 -25.61 -16.38 5.03
C PRO A 365 -25.39 -16.48 3.52
#